data_AF-A0A973D5P8-F1
#
_entry.id   AF-A0A973D5P8-F1
#
_cell.length_a   1.000
_cell.length_b   1.000
_cell.length_c   1.000
_cell.angle_alpha   90.00
_cell.angle_beta   90.00
_cell.angle_gamma   90.00
#
_symmetry.space_group_name_H-M   'P 1'
#
loop_
_entity.id
_entity.type
_entity.pdbx_description
1 polymer ?
#
loop_
_entity_poly.entity_id
_entity_poly.type
_entity_poly.pdbx_seq_one_letter_code
_entity_poly.pdbx_strand_id
1 'polypeptide(L)'
;LVLDDAKSLNHKLGKLDRSKLDEYMQSVRTVEKQIERVTKRQADINKLKLQPPVKSWQAMTREEFIQVMGDLMILALRTDLTRVSTITDLRQVCALARRFGFELLIEGAEEAWIDPSVIARTGASVVLTPRARRNADENRNQSSGSSIENARILHEHGIPVAIRPSGTAIALWGLAGRDLGHLPMEAAFAVRGGLSEAAAIEAITIEPARILGVADRIGSIEVGKDADFIVTDGDLLSYLTHVRWSVINGKVQYDKMEEGLLDHIRPGGDETPEPPDDHWPRRLGDPL
;
A
#
# COMPACT_ATOMS: atom_id res chain seq x y z
N LEU A 1 -3.29 -19.77 -29.92
CA LEU A 1 -4.37 -20.78 -29.87
C LEU A 1 -5.56 -20.26 -29.07
N VAL A 2 -5.49 -20.13 -27.73
CA VAL A 2 -6.64 -19.63 -26.91
C VAL A 2 -7.12 -18.22 -27.29
N LEU A 3 -6.20 -17.30 -27.61
CA LEU A 3 -6.53 -15.92 -28.00
C LEU A 3 -7.24 -15.79 -29.37
N ASP A 4 -6.96 -16.71 -30.29
CA ASP A 4 -7.61 -16.70 -31.61
C ASP A 4 -9.00 -17.34 -31.54
N ASP A 5 -9.15 -18.39 -30.73
CA ASP A 5 -10.46 -19.00 -30.45
C ASP A 5 -11.38 -18.02 -29.71
N ALA A 6 -10.85 -17.27 -28.72
CA ALA A 6 -11.60 -16.25 -28.01
C ALA A 6 -12.08 -15.10 -28.93
N LYS A 7 -11.26 -14.69 -29.91
CA LYS A 7 -11.66 -13.68 -30.91
C LYS A 7 -12.79 -14.18 -31.79
N SER A 8 -12.79 -15.46 -32.17
CA SER A 8 -13.87 -16.06 -32.97
C SER A 8 -15.19 -16.13 -32.18
N LEU A 9 -15.10 -16.40 -30.87
CA LEU A 9 -16.25 -16.44 -29.97
C LEU A 9 -16.88 -15.06 -29.76
N ASN A 10 -16.05 -14.00 -29.74
CA ASN A 10 -16.47 -12.63 -29.50
C ASN A 10 -17.50 -12.09 -30.52
N HIS A 11 -17.52 -12.66 -31.72
CA HIS A 11 -18.48 -12.32 -32.78
C HIS A 11 -19.83 -13.05 -32.67
N LYS A 12 -19.91 -14.09 -31.84
CA LYS A 12 -21.10 -14.94 -31.69
C LYS A 12 -21.85 -14.71 -30.36
N LEU A 13 -21.30 -13.90 -29.46
CA LEU A 13 -21.82 -13.69 -28.11
C LEU A 13 -22.67 -12.41 -27.99
N GLY A 14 -23.69 -12.48 -27.13
CA GLY A 14 -24.49 -11.31 -26.75
C GLY A 14 -23.66 -10.29 -25.95
N LYS A 15 -24.15 -9.04 -25.86
CA LYS A 15 -23.42 -7.90 -25.27
C LYS A 15 -22.94 -8.16 -23.82
N LEU A 16 -23.74 -8.90 -23.05
CA LEU A 16 -23.49 -9.20 -21.63
C LEU A 16 -22.41 -10.29 -21.47
N ASP A 17 -22.52 -11.38 -22.24
CA ASP A 17 -21.52 -12.46 -22.28
C ASP A 17 -20.18 -11.99 -22.84
N ARG A 18 -20.22 -11.04 -23.78
CA ARG A 18 -19.03 -10.39 -24.32
C ARG A 18 -18.24 -9.67 -23.24
N SER A 19 -18.94 -8.94 -22.37
CA SER A 19 -18.31 -8.24 -21.23
C SER A 19 -17.70 -9.23 -20.23
N LYS A 20 -18.36 -10.37 -19.98
CA LYS A 20 -17.86 -11.41 -19.08
C LYS A 20 -16.64 -12.13 -19.67
N LEU A 21 -16.65 -12.39 -20.97
CA LEU A 21 -15.51 -12.95 -21.69
C LEU A 21 -14.31 -11.99 -21.65
N ASP A 22 -14.54 -10.69 -21.89
CA ASP A 22 -13.47 -9.68 -21.83
C ASP A 22 -12.89 -9.54 -20.41
N GLU A 23 -13.74 -9.58 -19.38
CA GLU A 23 -13.33 -9.58 -17.96
C GLU A 23 -12.49 -10.81 -17.62
N TYR A 24 -12.92 -12.00 -18.08
CA TYR A 24 -12.16 -13.24 -17.93
C TYR A 24 -10.82 -13.17 -18.66
N MET A 25 -10.77 -12.67 -19.89
CA MET A 25 -9.53 -12.55 -20.67
C MET A 25 -8.57 -11.50 -20.09
N GLN A 26 -9.08 -10.44 -19.47
CA GLN A 26 -8.27 -9.48 -18.70
C GLN A 26 -7.69 -10.13 -17.44
N SER A 27 -8.48 -10.92 -16.71
CA SER A 27 -8.01 -11.69 -15.56
C SER A 27 -6.91 -12.67 -15.99
N VAL A 28 -7.13 -13.45 -17.05
CA VAL A 28 -6.14 -14.38 -17.60
C VAL A 28 -4.87 -13.66 -18.04
N ARG A 29 -4.96 -12.53 -18.76
CA ARG A 29 -3.77 -11.74 -19.15
C ARG A 29 -3.03 -11.14 -17.96
N THR A 30 -3.75 -10.75 -16.92
CA THR A 30 -3.15 -10.24 -15.68
C THR A 30 -2.38 -11.36 -14.98
N VAL A 31 -2.99 -12.55 -14.89
CA VAL A 31 -2.33 -13.76 -14.37
C VAL A 31 -1.15 -14.17 -15.25
N GLU A 32 -1.26 -14.14 -16.57
CA GLU A 32 -0.16 -14.45 -17.51
C GLU A 32 1.00 -13.48 -17.33
N LYS A 33 0.76 -12.17 -17.23
CA LYS A 33 1.81 -11.17 -16.98
C LYS A 33 2.39 -11.28 -15.56
N GLN A 34 1.58 -11.66 -14.58
CA GLN A 34 2.04 -11.93 -13.23
C GLN A 34 2.93 -13.17 -13.21
N ILE A 35 2.55 -14.24 -13.92
CA ILE A 35 3.37 -15.41 -14.18
C ILE A 35 4.63 -14.99 -14.91
N GLU A 36 4.57 -14.20 -15.98
CA GLU A 36 5.73 -13.75 -16.75
C GLU A 36 6.71 -12.93 -15.89
N ARG A 37 6.23 -12.09 -14.97
CA ARG A 37 7.07 -11.37 -13.99
C ARG A 37 7.61 -12.27 -12.90
N VAL A 38 6.82 -13.21 -12.38
CA VAL A 38 7.32 -14.26 -11.48
C VAL A 38 8.37 -15.10 -12.19
N THR A 39 8.20 -15.35 -13.49
CA THR A 39 9.15 -16.10 -14.33
C THR A 39 10.40 -15.27 -14.61
N LYS A 40 10.29 -13.95 -14.75
CA LYS A 40 11.43 -13.02 -14.87
C LYS A 40 12.20 -12.90 -13.57
N ARG A 41 11.51 -12.75 -12.43
CA ARG A 41 12.10 -12.87 -11.08
C ARG A 41 12.72 -14.25 -10.88
N GLN A 42 12.05 -15.32 -11.31
CA GLN A 42 12.58 -16.68 -11.29
C GLN A 42 13.79 -16.83 -12.21
N ALA A 43 13.86 -16.12 -13.34
CA ALA A 43 15.03 -16.12 -14.22
C ALA A 43 16.21 -15.40 -13.57
N ASP A 44 15.98 -14.31 -12.83
CA ASP A 44 17.01 -13.63 -12.04
C ASP A 44 17.43 -14.46 -10.80
N ILE A 45 16.50 -15.25 -10.23
CA ILE A 45 16.79 -16.28 -9.23
C ILE A 45 17.60 -17.43 -9.84
N ASN A 46 17.24 -17.89 -11.03
CA ASN A 46 17.91 -18.99 -11.74
C ASN A 46 19.32 -18.58 -12.20
N LYS A 47 19.57 -17.29 -12.48
CA LYS A 47 20.92 -16.74 -12.73
C LYS A 47 21.86 -16.90 -11.54
N LEU A 48 21.34 -16.98 -10.31
CA LEU A 48 22.15 -17.21 -9.11
C LEU A 48 22.71 -18.65 -9.06
N LYS A 49 22.27 -19.56 -9.95
CA LYS A 49 22.68 -20.97 -10.00
C LYS A 49 22.60 -21.66 -8.62
N LEU A 50 21.61 -21.28 -7.82
CA LEU A 50 21.44 -21.82 -6.48
C LEU A 50 20.95 -23.26 -6.59
N GLN A 51 21.77 -24.18 -6.08
CA GLN A 51 21.42 -25.59 -6.00
C GLN A 51 20.63 -25.77 -4.69
N PRO A 52 19.42 -26.35 -4.74
CA PRO A 52 18.74 -26.74 -3.51
C PRO A 52 19.66 -27.65 -2.70
N PRO A 53 19.75 -27.47 -1.37
CA PRO A 53 20.66 -28.26 -0.55
C PRO A 53 20.30 -29.74 -0.66
N VAL A 54 21.23 -30.53 -1.22
CA VAL A 54 21.06 -31.97 -1.42
C VAL A 54 21.12 -32.74 -0.10
N LYS A 55 21.75 -32.15 0.92
CA LYS A 55 21.88 -32.72 2.28
C LYS A 55 20.91 -32.02 3.24
N SER A 56 20.40 -32.77 4.21
CA SER A 56 19.73 -32.21 5.40
C SER A 56 20.70 -31.31 6.18
N TRP A 57 20.20 -30.25 6.83
CA TRP A 57 21.00 -29.35 7.68
C TRP A 57 21.77 -30.08 8.79
N GLN A 58 21.27 -31.25 9.23
CA GLN A 58 21.91 -32.11 10.22
C GLN A 58 23.14 -32.87 9.67
N ALA A 59 23.22 -33.01 8.35
CA ALA A 59 24.28 -33.71 7.63
C ALA A 59 25.24 -32.76 6.88
N MET A 60 25.05 -31.44 7.04
CA MET A 60 25.92 -30.42 6.45
C MET A 60 27.14 -30.16 7.33
N THR A 61 28.27 -29.88 6.70
CA THR A 61 29.39 -29.24 7.40
C THR A 61 29.05 -27.78 7.71
N ARG A 62 29.76 -27.20 8.69
CA ARG A 62 29.54 -25.81 9.11
C ARG A 62 29.72 -24.81 7.97
N GLU A 63 30.67 -25.03 7.07
CA GLU A 63 30.89 -24.17 5.89
C GLU A 63 29.75 -24.29 4.86
N GLU A 64 29.28 -25.51 4.55
CA GLU A 64 28.13 -25.73 3.65
C GLU A 64 26.86 -25.07 4.21
N PHE A 65 26.62 -25.20 5.51
CA PHE A 65 25.48 -24.58 6.18
C PHE A 65 25.52 -23.04 6.11
N ILE A 66 26.70 -22.44 6.35
CA ILE A 66 26.87 -20.99 6.29
C ILE A 66 26.64 -20.46 4.87
N GLN A 67 27.10 -21.16 3.82
CA GLN A 67 26.85 -20.76 2.44
C GLN A 67 25.36 -20.84 2.07
N VAL A 68 24.71 -21.96 2.39
CA VAL A 68 23.27 -22.13 2.11
C VAL A 68 22.42 -21.09 2.85
N MET A 69 22.74 -20.80 4.11
CA MET A 69 22.04 -19.76 4.88
C MET A 69 22.33 -18.35 4.33
N GLY A 70 23.55 -18.09 3.88
CA GLY A 70 23.91 -16.84 3.20
C GLY A 70 23.13 -16.65 1.91
N ASP A 71 23.03 -17.69 1.08
CA ASP A 71 22.25 -17.69 -0.15
C ASP A 71 20.75 -17.52 0.10
N LEU A 72 20.21 -18.18 1.14
CA LEU A 72 18.82 -18.02 1.58
C LEU A 72 18.55 -16.59 2.07
N MET A 73 19.47 -15.99 2.81
CA MET A 73 19.36 -14.60 3.25
C MET A 73 19.43 -13.63 2.06
N ILE A 74 20.34 -13.86 1.11
CA ILE A 74 20.44 -13.06 -0.13
C ILE A 74 19.16 -13.21 -0.96
N LEU A 75 18.62 -14.43 -1.05
CA LEU A 75 17.37 -14.70 -1.77
C LEU A 75 16.20 -14.00 -1.08
N ALA A 76 16.06 -14.13 0.24
CA ALA A 76 15.01 -13.49 1.04
C ALA A 76 15.05 -11.96 0.89
N LEU A 77 16.25 -11.37 0.90
CA LEU A 77 16.47 -9.95 0.67
C LEU A 77 16.15 -9.52 -0.78
N ARG A 78 16.43 -10.38 -1.78
CA ARG A 78 16.06 -10.13 -3.18
C ARG A 78 14.58 -10.37 -3.50
N THR A 79 13.87 -11.18 -2.72
CA THR A 79 12.42 -11.40 -2.86
C THR A 79 11.55 -10.36 -2.15
N ASP A 80 12.19 -9.39 -1.48
CA ASP A 80 11.76 -8.00 -1.37
C ASP A 80 10.44 -7.70 -0.62
N LEU A 81 10.58 -7.61 0.70
CA LEU A 81 9.93 -6.65 1.61
C LEU A 81 10.66 -6.83 2.94
N THR A 82 11.69 -5.99 3.21
CA THR A 82 12.40 -6.09 4.49
C THR A 82 11.68 -5.20 5.51
N ARG A 83 11.05 -5.82 6.50
CA ARG A 83 10.46 -5.07 7.62
C ARG A 83 11.57 -4.63 8.55
N VAL A 84 11.80 -3.32 8.61
CA VAL A 84 12.85 -2.72 9.40
C VAL A 84 12.29 -1.51 10.12
N SER A 85 12.30 -1.54 11.45
CA SER A 85 11.76 -0.45 12.26
C SER A 85 12.82 0.40 12.94
N THR A 86 14.01 -0.15 13.24
CA THR A 86 15.05 0.58 14.00
C THR A 86 16.11 1.22 13.12
N ILE A 87 16.73 2.30 13.62
CA ILE A 87 17.82 2.96 12.88
C ILE A 87 19.07 2.07 12.75
N THR A 88 19.36 1.24 13.74
CA THR A 88 20.49 0.31 13.70
C THR A 88 20.31 -0.72 12.59
N ASP A 89 19.11 -1.30 12.48
CA ASP A 89 18.79 -2.27 11.44
C ASP A 89 18.77 -1.60 10.06
N LEU A 90 18.23 -0.38 9.95
CA LEU A 90 18.24 0.40 8.71
C LEU A 90 19.67 0.59 8.18
N ARG A 91 20.62 0.94 9.07
CA ARG A 91 22.04 1.09 8.72
C ARG A 91 22.65 -0.21 8.22
N GLN A 92 22.35 -1.34 8.87
CA GLN A 92 22.89 -2.64 8.49
C GLN A 92 22.33 -3.11 7.15
N VAL A 93 21.02 -3.03 6.96
CA VAL A 93 20.37 -3.47 5.71
C VAL A 93 20.76 -2.56 4.54
N CYS A 94 20.86 -1.25 4.75
CA CYS A 94 21.35 -0.32 3.71
C CYS A 94 22.84 -0.56 3.37
N ALA A 95 23.68 -0.88 4.36
CA ALA A 95 25.07 -1.26 4.10
C ALA A 95 25.15 -2.56 3.28
N LEU A 96 24.26 -3.52 3.56
CA LEU A 96 24.17 -4.78 2.85
C LEU A 96 23.71 -4.58 1.39
N ALA A 97 22.65 -3.80 1.18
CA ALA A 97 22.14 -3.45 -0.14
C ALA A 97 23.23 -2.81 -1.02
N ARG A 98 23.97 -1.84 -0.47
CA ARG A 98 25.11 -1.22 -1.19
C ARG A 98 26.26 -2.18 -1.46
N ARG A 99 26.57 -3.08 -0.53
CA ARG A 99 27.65 -4.05 -0.69
C ARG A 99 27.38 -5.08 -1.79
N PHE A 100 26.13 -5.52 -1.90
CA PHE A 100 25.73 -6.59 -2.83
C PHE A 100 24.98 -6.08 -4.07
N GLY A 101 24.73 -4.77 -4.16
CA GLY A 101 24.18 -4.11 -5.34
C GLY A 101 22.75 -4.54 -5.67
N PHE A 102 21.87 -4.63 -4.66
CA PHE A 102 20.46 -4.93 -4.87
C PHE A 102 19.56 -3.75 -4.47
N GLU A 103 18.43 -3.61 -5.17
CA GLU A 103 17.38 -2.66 -4.84
C GLU A 103 16.66 -3.09 -3.56
N LEU A 104 16.31 -2.14 -2.71
CA LEU A 104 15.76 -2.40 -1.39
C LEU A 104 14.44 -1.64 -1.20
N LEU A 105 13.37 -2.39 -0.91
CA LEU A 105 12.11 -1.85 -0.40
C LEU A 105 12.00 -2.09 1.12
N ILE A 106 11.91 -1.00 1.88
CA ILE A 106 11.87 -1.03 3.35
C ILE A 106 10.43 -0.84 3.82
N GLU A 107 9.92 -1.76 4.65
CA GLU A 107 8.63 -1.62 5.32
C GLU A 107 8.81 -1.20 6.79
N GLY A 108 8.02 -0.23 7.25
CA GLY A 108 7.97 0.19 8.65
C GLY A 108 8.78 1.46 8.91
N ALA A 109 10.11 1.39 8.73
CA ALA A 109 11.07 2.50 8.78
C ALA A 109 10.78 3.55 9.89
N GLU A 110 10.34 3.09 11.06
CA GLU A 110 9.73 3.94 12.12
C GLU A 110 10.73 4.94 12.71
N GLU A 111 12.00 4.57 12.75
CA GLU A 111 13.12 5.40 13.23
C GLU A 111 13.94 6.05 12.10
N ALA A 112 13.46 6.01 10.85
CA ALA A 112 14.21 6.53 9.70
C ALA A 112 14.43 8.06 9.75
N TRP A 113 13.55 8.79 10.43
CA TRP A 113 13.67 10.23 10.69
C TRP A 113 14.97 10.64 11.39
N ILE A 114 15.62 9.72 12.11
CA ILE A 114 16.86 9.99 12.85
C ILE A 114 18.03 10.22 11.89
N ASP A 115 18.10 9.44 10.80
CA ASP A 115 19.19 9.52 9.83
C ASP A 115 18.68 9.04 8.44
N PRO A 116 17.85 9.86 7.77
CA PRO A 116 17.27 9.54 6.47
C PRO A 116 18.36 9.40 5.39
N SER A 117 19.52 10.02 5.60
CA SER A 117 20.65 10.00 4.65
C SER A 117 21.14 8.59 4.34
N VAL A 118 20.97 7.64 5.27
CA VAL A 118 21.32 6.22 5.09
C VAL A 118 20.50 5.57 3.98
N ILE A 119 19.20 5.88 3.93
CA ILE A 119 18.27 5.34 2.94
C ILE A 119 18.49 6.04 1.60
N ALA A 120 18.60 7.38 1.61
CA ALA A 120 18.84 8.18 0.42
C ALA A 120 20.10 7.75 -0.34
N ARG A 121 21.23 7.52 0.36
CA ARG A 121 22.48 7.03 -0.26
C ARG A 121 22.39 5.64 -0.85
N THR A 122 21.42 4.85 -0.42
CA THR A 122 21.21 3.48 -0.90
C THR A 122 20.30 3.45 -2.13
N GLY A 123 19.51 4.51 -2.36
CA GLY A 123 18.47 4.54 -3.39
C GLY A 123 17.28 3.64 -3.05
N ALA A 124 17.08 3.36 -1.76
CA ALA A 124 15.98 2.51 -1.29
C ALA A 124 14.66 3.27 -1.25
N SER A 125 13.56 2.55 -1.43
CA SER A 125 12.20 3.07 -1.29
C SER A 125 11.60 2.65 0.06
N VAL A 126 10.66 3.43 0.59
CA VAL A 126 10.07 3.20 1.91
C VAL A 126 8.56 3.07 1.82
N VAL A 127 8.00 2.04 2.46
CA VAL A 127 6.58 1.89 2.75
C VAL A 127 6.35 2.16 4.23
N LEU A 128 5.64 3.23 4.56
CA LEU A 128 5.34 3.59 5.95
C LEU A 128 3.86 3.51 6.28
N THR A 129 3.60 3.33 7.57
CA THR A 129 2.30 3.61 8.18
C THR A 129 2.49 4.84 9.06
N PRO A 130 2.00 6.04 8.68
CA PRO A 130 2.20 7.30 9.42
C PRO A 130 1.82 7.25 10.90
N ARG A 131 0.80 6.46 11.25
CA ARG A 131 0.36 6.25 12.63
C ARG A 131 1.09 5.14 13.38
N ALA A 132 2.02 4.42 12.75
CA ALA A 132 2.81 3.41 13.45
C ALA A 132 3.57 4.06 14.61
N ARG A 133 3.43 3.45 15.79
CA ARG A 133 4.05 3.94 17.01
C ARG A 133 5.13 2.97 17.46
N ARG A 134 6.27 3.55 17.80
CA ARG A 134 7.36 2.88 18.50
C ARG A 134 7.72 3.70 19.71
N ASN A 135 7.73 3.06 20.87
CA ASN A 135 8.21 3.69 22.10
C ASN A 135 9.70 3.99 21.96
N ALA A 136 10.11 5.14 22.47
CA ALA A 136 11.53 5.44 22.63
C ALA A 136 12.13 4.44 23.62
N ASP A 137 13.35 4.01 23.35
CA ASP A 137 14.12 3.15 24.23
C ASP A 137 14.95 4.03 25.16
N GLU A 138 14.46 4.24 26.39
CA GLU A 138 15.09 5.11 27.40
C GLU A 138 16.47 4.59 27.84
N ASN A 139 16.78 3.31 27.59
CA ASN A 139 18.09 2.75 27.91
C ASN A 139 19.16 3.09 26.86
N ARG A 140 18.75 3.62 25.70
CA ARG A 140 19.67 4.07 24.66
C ARG A 140 19.99 5.54 24.85
N ASN A 141 21.28 5.87 24.90
CA ASN A 141 21.75 7.27 24.90
C ASN A 141 21.75 7.87 23.48
N GLN A 142 20.66 7.68 22.73
CA GLN A 142 20.47 8.20 21.38
C GLN A 142 18.97 8.36 21.09
N SER A 143 18.63 9.20 20.10
CA SER A 143 17.27 9.32 19.59
C SER A 143 16.72 7.94 19.20
N SER A 144 15.44 7.70 19.50
CA SER A 144 14.72 6.46 19.20
C SER A 144 13.22 6.71 19.20
N GLY A 145 12.44 5.73 18.73
CA GLY A 145 10.99 5.81 18.66
C GLY A 145 10.44 6.43 17.37
N SER A 146 9.13 6.49 17.25
CA SER A 146 8.43 6.99 16.06
C SER A 146 8.23 8.51 16.09
N SER A 147 8.44 9.20 14.96
CA SER A 147 8.08 10.62 14.78
C SER A 147 6.90 10.76 13.83
N ILE A 148 5.98 11.70 14.12
CA ILE A 148 4.89 12.07 13.20
C ILE A 148 5.42 12.72 11.91
N GLU A 149 6.59 13.34 12.00
CA GLU A 149 7.22 14.05 10.88
C GLU A 149 8.03 13.11 9.97
N ASN A 150 8.07 11.81 10.26
CA ASN A 150 8.90 10.84 9.54
C ASN A 150 8.66 10.86 8.03
N ALA A 151 7.38 10.90 7.60
CA ALA A 151 7.02 10.97 6.19
C ALA A 151 7.58 12.22 5.51
N ARG A 152 7.43 13.40 6.15
CA ARG A 152 7.93 14.68 5.67
C ARG A 152 9.45 14.66 5.53
N ILE A 153 10.15 14.22 6.58
CA ILE A 153 11.61 14.17 6.61
C ILE A 153 12.14 13.28 5.49
N LEU A 154 11.56 12.09 5.28
CA LEU A 154 11.97 11.19 4.20
C LEU A 154 11.74 11.81 2.82
N HIS A 155 10.57 12.41 2.60
CA HIS A 155 10.23 13.07 1.34
C HIS A 155 11.19 14.24 1.02
N GLU A 156 11.52 15.08 2.00
CA GLU A 156 12.49 16.18 1.84
C GLU A 156 13.90 15.70 1.47
N HIS A 157 14.25 14.47 1.85
CA HIS A 157 15.53 13.84 1.48
C HIS A 157 15.48 13.12 0.12
N GLY A 158 14.39 13.27 -0.64
CA GLY A 158 14.23 12.68 -1.97
C GLY A 158 14.05 11.16 -1.95
N ILE A 159 13.65 10.60 -0.81
CA ILE A 159 13.37 9.16 -0.68
C ILE A 159 11.95 8.91 -1.21
N PRO A 160 11.74 7.94 -2.12
CA PRO A 160 10.39 7.55 -2.52
C PRO A 160 9.62 6.95 -1.35
N VAL A 161 8.43 7.49 -1.10
CA VAL A 161 7.62 7.17 0.07
C VAL A 161 6.22 6.73 -0.36
N ALA A 162 5.86 5.48 -0.05
CA ALA A 162 4.48 4.99 -0.14
C ALA A 162 3.84 4.88 1.25
N ILE A 163 2.61 5.35 1.37
CA ILE A 163 1.81 5.23 2.59
C ILE A 163 0.91 4.00 2.50
N ARG A 164 0.77 3.29 3.62
CA ARG A 164 -0.15 2.15 3.75
C ARG A 164 -1.01 2.26 5.02
N PRO A 165 -2.20 1.63 5.03
CA PRO A 165 -3.01 1.50 6.24
C PRO A 165 -2.33 0.59 7.27
N SER A 166 -2.60 0.89 8.55
CA SER A 166 -2.18 0.09 9.71
C SER A 166 -2.83 -1.31 9.77
N GLY A 167 -3.96 -1.51 9.10
CA GLY A 167 -4.63 -2.81 8.98
C GLY A 167 -4.98 -3.15 7.53
N THR A 168 -4.97 -4.44 7.20
CA THR A 168 -5.47 -4.97 5.91
C THR A 168 -6.94 -5.40 6.00
N ALA A 169 -7.48 -5.49 7.23
CA ALA A 169 -8.86 -5.84 7.46
C ALA A 169 -9.74 -4.60 7.28
N ILE A 170 -10.65 -4.66 6.31
CA ILE A 170 -11.79 -3.75 6.25
C ILE A 170 -12.74 -4.22 7.35
N ALA A 171 -12.70 -3.56 8.51
CA ALA A 171 -13.61 -3.89 9.61
C ALA A 171 -15.04 -3.52 9.18
N LEU A 172 -15.82 -4.52 8.73
CA LEU A 172 -17.20 -4.32 8.30
C LEU A 172 -18.17 -4.08 9.48
N TRP A 173 -17.70 -4.15 10.73
CA TRP A 173 -18.50 -4.10 11.95
C TRP A 173 -18.08 -2.91 12.83
N GLY A 174 -18.87 -1.82 12.82
CA GLY A 174 -18.73 -0.69 13.74
C GLY A 174 -19.02 0.68 13.12
N LEU A 175 -19.70 1.56 13.86
CA LEU A 175 -20.11 2.91 13.43
C LEU A 175 -18.93 3.88 13.20
N ALA A 176 -17.82 3.69 13.92
CA ALA A 176 -16.64 4.58 13.91
C ALA A 176 -15.34 3.86 13.49
N GLY A 177 -15.40 2.54 13.26
CA GLY A 177 -14.22 1.71 12.99
C GLY A 177 -13.84 1.57 11.51
N ARG A 178 -14.76 1.93 10.60
CA ARG A 178 -14.52 1.90 9.14
C ARG A 178 -13.58 3.02 8.73
N ASP A 179 -13.96 4.26 8.95
CA ASP A 179 -13.38 5.43 8.28
C ASP A 179 -11.93 5.72 8.69
N LEU A 180 -11.58 5.46 9.96
CA LEU A 180 -10.27 5.79 10.50
C LEU A 180 -9.16 4.84 10.06
N GLY A 181 -9.46 3.69 9.45
CA GLY A 181 -8.47 2.70 8.98
C GLY A 181 -8.06 2.85 7.52
N HIS A 182 -8.71 3.75 6.76
CA HIS A 182 -8.51 3.84 5.32
C HIS A 182 -7.26 4.62 4.92
N LEU A 183 -6.78 4.30 3.72
CA LEU A 183 -5.59 4.87 3.12
C LEU A 183 -5.58 6.41 3.08
N PRO A 184 -6.68 7.13 2.77
CA PRO A 184 -6.69 8.59 2.81
C PRO A 184 -6.49 9.17 4.21
N MET A 185 -6.95 8.49 5.27
CA MET A 185 -6.77 8.95 6.65
C MET A 185 -5.33 8.80 7.13
N GLU A 186 -4.60 7.78 6.66
CA GLU A 186 -3.15 7.71 6.89
C GLU A 186 -2.41 8.84 6.16
N ALA A 187 -2.79 9.13 4.91
CA ALA A 187 -2.22 10.24 4.15
C ALA A 187 -2.48 11.58 4.84
N ALA A 188 -3.70 11.83 5.32
CA ALA A 188 -4.05 13.00 6.12
C ALA A 188 -3.22 13.10 7.42
N PHE A 189 -2.92 11.96 8.06
CA PHE A 189 -2.05 11.94 9.22
C PHE A 189 -0.60 12.31 8.89
N ALA A 190 -0.09 11.92 7.71
CA ALA A 190 1.21 12.38 7.23
C ALA A 190 1.23 13.90 6.97
N VAL A 191 0.13 14.46 6.45
CA VAL A 191 -0.03 15.92 6.30
C VAL A 191 0.02 16.63 7.65
N ARG A 192 -0.62 16.05 8.69
CA ARG A 192 -0.50 16.55 10.07
C ARG A 192 0.94 16.54 10.59
N GLY A 193 1.79 15.63 10.09
CA GLY A 193 3.24 15.60 10.34
C GLY A 193 4.06 16.58 9.49
N GLY A 194 3.40 17.42 8.70
CA GLY A 194 3.99 18.47 7.87
C GLY A 194 4.34 18.04 6.44
N LEU A 195 3.93 16.84 5.99
CA LEU A 195 3.99 16.50 4.56
C LEU A 195 3.02 17.39 3.77
N SER A 196 3.36 17.80 2.56
CA SER A 196 2.41 18.55 1.72
C SER A 196 1.24 17.66 1.30
N GLU A 197 0.06 18.24 1.09
CA GLU A 197 -1.12 17.49 0.61
C GLU A 197 -0.86 16.80 -0.73
N ALA A 198 -0.17 17.48 -1.66
CA ALA A 198 0.22 16.91 -2.94
C ALA A 198 1.10 15.67 -2.75
N ALA A 199 2.15 15.76 -1.93
CA ALA A 199 3.04 14.62 -1.66
C ALA A 199 2.31 13.49 -0.92
N ALA A 200 1.35 13.80 -0.06
CA ALA A 200 0.53 12.80 0.62
C ALA A 200 -0.38 12.03 -0.35
N ILE A 201 -0.96 12.72 -1.35
CA ILE A 201 -1.75 12.10 -2.42
C ILE A 201 -0.83 11.25 -3.32
N GLU A 202 0.33 11.76 -3.70
CA GLU A 202 1.33 11.02 -4.48
C GLU A 202 1.75 9.74 -3.76
N ALA A 203 1.98 9.80 -2.44
CA ALA A 203 2.36 8.68 -1.59
C ALA A 203 1.32 7.55 -1.53
N ILE A 204 0.08 7.80 -1.91
CA ILE A 204 -0.99 6.78 -1.98
C ILE A 204 -1.41 6.46 -3.42
N THR A 205 -0.79 7.08 -4.43
CA THR A 205 -1.13 6.93 -5.86
C THR A 205 0.09 6.64 -6.73
N ILE A 206 0.81 7.67 -7.18
CA ILE A 206 1.90 7.53 -8.16
C ILE A 206 3.17 6.93 -7.54
N GLU A 207 3.47 7.21 -6.28
CA GLU A 207 4.65 6.65 -5.59
C GLU A 207 4.59 5.12 -5.48
N PRO A 208 3.53 4.49 -4.96
CA PRO A 208 3.43 3.03 -4.98
C PRO A 208 3.42 2.47 -6.41
N ALA A 209 2.85 3.17 -7.38
CA ALA A 209 2.92 2.75 -8.78
C ALA A 209 4.36 2.79 -9.35
N ARG A 210 5.17 3.79 -8.99
CA ARG A 210 6.60 3.90 -9.34
C ARG A 210 7.40 2.78 -8.69
N ILE A 211 7.22 2.55 -7.39
CA ILE A 211 7.87 1.48 -6.63
C ILE A 211 7.54 0.10 -7.22
N LEU A 212 6.30 -0.12 -7.65
CA LEU A 212 5.87 -1.37 -8.27
C LEU A 212 6.22 -1.48 -9.76
N GLY A 213 6.78 -0.42 -10.37
CA GLY A 213 7.13 -0.39 -11.80
C GLY A 213 5.93 -0.44 -12.74
N VAL A 214 4.78 0.12 -12.34
CA VAL A 214 3.52 0.17 -13.11
C VAL A 214 2.98 1.59 -13.28
N ALA A 215 3.81 2.61 -13.03
CA ALA A 215 3.46 4.02 -13.15
C ALA A 215 3.11 4.45 -14.59
N ASP A 216 3.47 3.67 -15.60
CA ASP A 216 3.06 3.83 -16.99
C ASP A 216 1.57 3.53 -17.20
N ARG A 217 0.95 2.75 -16.30
CA ARG A 217 -0.46 2.35 -16.39
C ARG A 217 -1.36 3.00 -15.36
N ILE A 218 -0.90 3.17 -14.12
CA ILE A 218 -1.75 3.62 -13.01
C ILE A 218 -1.06 4.66 -12.14
N GLY A 219 -1.82 5.25 -11.22
CA GLY A 219 -1.30 6.14 -10.18
C GLY A 219 -1.35 7.63 -10.51
N SER A 220 -1.74 8.03 -11.72
CA SER A 220 -2.03 9.43 -12.05
C SER A 220 -3.09 9.53 -13.16
N ILE A 221 -3.70 10.70 -13.28
CA ILE A 221 -4.70 11.00 -14.31
C ILE A 221 -4.00 11.63 -15.51
N GLU A 222 -3.55 10.79 -16.45
CA GLU A 222 -2.82 11.20 -17.65
C GLU A 222 -3.32 10.42 -18.87
N VAL A 223 -3.22 11.01 -20.06
CA VAL A 223 -3.62 10.35 -21.30
C VAL A 223 -2.74 9.11 -21.54
N GLY A 224 -3.37 7.98 -21.83
CA GLY A 224 -2.70 6.70 -22.09
C GLY A 224 -2.60 5.76 -20.90
N LYS A 225 -2.99 6.21 -19.70
CA LYS A 225 -3.09 5.37 -18.49
C LYS A 225 -4.45 4.67 -18.40
N ASP A 226 -4.52 3.64 -17.56
CA ASP A 226 -5.75 2.95 -17.22
C ASP A 226 -6.68 3.93 -16.50
N ALA A 227 -7.96 3.93 -16.87
CA ALA A 227 -8.96 4.83 -16.31
C ALA A 227 -9.43 4.32 -14.93
N ASP A 228 -8.53 4.40 -13.96
CA ASP A 228 -8.71 4.04 -12.56
C ASP A 228 -8.77 5.32 -11.70
N PHE A 229 -9.97 5.71 -11.27
CA PHE A 229 -10.16 6.91 -10.46
C PHE A 229 -11.41 6.80 -9.58
N ILE A 230 -11.43 7.59 -8.51
CA ILE A 230 -12.60 7.77 -7.65
C ILE A 230 -13.11 9.19 -7.79
N VAL A 231 -14.42 9.37 -7.62
CA VAL A 231 -15.06 10.67 -7.51
C VAL A 231 -15.54 10.82 -6.08
N THR A 232 -15.14 11.90 -5.42
CA THR A 232 -15.51 12.21 -4.03
C THR A 232 -16.41 13.45 -3.97
N ASP A 233 -17.18 13.60 -2.88
CA ASP A 233 -18.01 14.80 -2.66
C ASP A 233 -17.32 15.91 -1.84
N GLY A 234 -16.01 15.78 -1.66
CA GLY A 234 -15.16 16.72 -0.96
C GLY A 234 -13.69 16.40 -1.16
N ASP A 235 -12.84 17.05 -0.35
CA ASP A 235 -11.40 16.82 -0.34
C ASP A 235 -11.06 15.37 0.06
N LEU A 236 -10.20 14.70 -0.71
CA LEU A 236 -9.85 13.29 -0.49
C LEU A 236 -9.27 13.02 0.92
N LEU A 237 -8.54 13.97 1.50
CA LEU A 237 -7.88 13.83 2.79
C LEU A 237 -8.77 14.27 3.96
N SER A 238 -9.99 14.73 3.70
CA SER A 238 -10.96 15.08 4.73
C SER A 238 -11.71 13.86 5.24
N TYR A 239 -11.89 13.77 6.56
CA TYR A 239 -12.69 12.74 7.21
C TYR A 239 -14.18 12.79 6.81
N LEU A 240 -14.68 13.96 6.43
CA LEU A 240 -16.10 14.14 6.10
C LEU A 240 -16.45 13.69 4.67
N THR A 241 -15.43 13.43 3.86
CA THR A 241 -15.58 13.14 2.43
C THR A 241 -15.97 11.70 2.21
N HIS A 242 -16.94 11.50 1.31
CA HIS A 242 -17.35 10.18 0.86
C HIS A 242 -16.96 9.96 -0.60
N VAL A 243 -16.67 8.70 -0.93
CA VAL A 243 -16.58 8.26 -2.33
C VAL A 243 -18.00 8.18 -2.90
N ARG A 244 -18.21 8.83 -4.04
CA ARG A 244 -19.45 8.79 -4.83
C ARG A 244 -19.38 7.68 -5.87
N TRP A 245 -18.29 7.66 -6.64
CA TRP A 245 -18.04 6.65 -7.66
C TRP A 245 -16.63 6.09 -7.56
N SER A 246 -16.48 4.80 -7.85
CA SER A 246 -15.18 4.19 -8.16
C SER A 246 -15.21 3.63 -9.58
N VAL A 247 -14.25 4.03 -10.39
CA VAL A 247 -14.09 3.61 -11.78
C VAL A 247 -12.79 2.82 -11.89
N ILE A 248 -12.87 1.63 -12.47
CA ILE A 248 -11.71 0.77 -12.73
C ILE A 248 -11.75 0.36 -14.20
N ASN A 249 -10.66 0.58 -14.92
CA ASN A 249 -10.52 0.36 -16.36
C ASN A 249 -11.66 1.01 -17.18
N GLY A 250 -12.10 2.21 -16.76
CA GLY A 250 -13.17 2.96 -17.42
C GLY A 250 -14.58 2.43 -17.17
N LYS A 251 -14.76 1.46 -16.27
CA LYS A 251 -16.07 0.94 -15.86
C LYS A 251 -16.37 1.34 -14.42
N VAL A 252 -17.57 1.83 -14.16
CA VAL A 252 -18.04 2.10 -12.79
C VAL A 252 -18.18 0.76 -12.06
N GLN A 253 -17.48 0.62 -10.93
CA GLN A 253 -17.50 -0.56 -10.05
C GLN A 253 -18.26 -0.31 -8.75
N TYR A 254 -18.36 0.95 -8.35
CA TYR A 254 -19.06 1.37 -7.15
C TYR A 254 -19.84 2.65 -7.43
N ASP A 255 -21.09 2.66 -7.01
CA ASP A 255 -21.94 3.85 -6.92
C ASP A 255 -22.58 3.90 -5.53
N LYS A 256 -22.32 4.98 -4.79
CA LYS A 256 -22.87 5.21 -3.44
C LYS A 256 -24.40 5.20 -3.40
N MET A 257 -25.07 5.61 -4.48
CA MET A 257 -26.53 5.64 -4.53
C MET A 257 -27.13 4.24 -4.76
N GLU A 258 -26.37 3.32 -5.36
CA GLU A 258 -26.76 1.92 -5.57
C GLU A 258 -26.28 1.00 -4.43
N GLU A 259 -25.46 1.51 -3.50
CA GLU A 259 -24.96 0.72 -2.37
C GLU A 259 -26.03 0.49 -1.30
N GLY A 260 -26.67 -0.68 -1.36
CA GLY A 260 -27.70 -1.09 -0.40
C GLY A 260 -27.20 -1.55 0.98
N LEU A 261 -25.86 -1.63 1.20
CA LEU A 261 -25.29 -2.18 2.43
C LEU A 261 -25.69 -1.39 3.69
N LEU A 262 -26.03 -0.11 3.55
CA LEU A 262 -26.38 0.78 4.67
C LEU A 262 -27.81 1.34 4.57
N ASP A 263 -28.62 0.85 3.63
CA ASP A 263 -30.00 1.34 3.47
C ASP A 263 -30.85 1.14 4.73
N HIS A 264 -30.55 0.12 5.53
CA HIS A 264 -31.22 -0.18 6.80
C HIS A 264 -30.83 0.74 7.97
N ILE A 265 -29.79 1.58 7.81
CA ILE A 265 -29.35 2.58 8.81
C ILE A 265 -29.74 4.00 8.37
N ARG A 266 -30.17 4.17 7.11
CA ARG A 266 -30.76 5.43 6.68
C ARG A 266 -32.07 5.61 7.45
N PRO A 267 -32.27 6.72 8.17
CA PRO A 267 -33.59 7.02 8.72
C PRO A 267 -34.57 6.94 7.55
N GLY A 268 -35.58 6.07 7.67
CA GLY A 268 -36.55 5.82 6.62
C GLY A 268 -37.17 7.12 6.14
N GLY A 269 -37.47 7.20 4.84
CA GLY A 269 -38.06 8.39 4.24
C GLY A 269 -39.32 8.89 4.95
N ASP A 270 -39.41 10.22 5.00
CA ASP A 270 -40.53 11.11 5.31
C ASP A 270 -41.01 11.34 6.75
N GLU A 271 -40.49 10.66 7.76
CA GLU A 271 -40.71 11.09 9.14
C GLU A 271 -39.40 11.58 9.74
N THR A 272 -39.13 12.89 9.66
CA THR A 272 -38.32 13.56 10.68
C THR A 272 -39.08 13.42 12.00
N PRO A 273 -38.66 12.57 12.95
CA PRO A 273 -39.31 12.53 14.24
C PRO A 273 -39.16 13.92 14.86
N GLU A 274 -40.20 14.45 15.49
CA GLU A 274 -40.04 15.67 16.28
C GLU A 274 -38.89 15.44 17.28
N PRO A 275 -37.95 16.41 17.39
CA PRO A 275 -36.86 16.27 18.34
C PRO A 275 -37.45 16.02 19.73
N PRO A 276 -36.92 15.05 20.50
CA PRO A 276 -37.41 14.81 21.86
C PRO A 276 -37.30 16.10 22.67
N ASP A 277 -38.27 16.34 23.56
CA ASP A 277 -38.32 17.51 24.46
C ASP A 277 -37.06 17.66 25.35
N ASP A 278 -36.19 16.64 25.38
CA ASP A 278 -34.94 16.67 26.12
C ASP A 278 -33.85 17.38 25.30
N HIS A 279 -33.66 18.67 25.62
CA HIS A 279 -32.59 19.50 25.12
C HIS A 279 -31.22 19.03 25.64
N TRP A 280 -30.59 18.10 24.92
CA TRP A 280 -29.17 17.80 25.06
C TRP A 280 -28.43 17.91 23.70
N PRO A 281 -27.21 18.51 23.65
CA PRO A 281 -26.38 18.96 24.77
C PRO A 281 -26.61 20.43 25.14
N ARG A 282 -26.66 20.68 26.45
CA ARG A 282 -26.52 22.02 27.02
C ARG A 282 -25.33 22.74 26.38
N ARG A 283 -25.51 24.02 26.05
CA ARG A 283 -24.41 24.85 25.55
C ARG A 283 -23.47 25.15 26.71
N LEU A 284 -22.17 25.18 26.43
CA LEU A 284 -21.15 25.57 27.40
C LEU A 284 -21.47 27.00 27.89
N GLY A 285 -21.96 27.15 29.12
CA GLY A 285 -22.32 28.45 29.70
C GLY A 285 -23.64 28.51 30.50
N ASP A 286 -24.46 27.46 30.49
CA ASP A 286 -25.66 27.45 31.34
C ASP A 286 -25.30 27.32 32.83
N PRO A 287 -25.90 28.12 33.74
CA PRO A 287 -25.62 28.08 35.17
C PRO A 287 -26.11 26.77 35.83
N LEU A 288 -25.42 26.38 36.90
CA LEU A 288 -25.63 25.13 37.65
C LEU A 288 -27.04 24.96 38.24
#